data_AF-A0A3D5B653-F1
#
_entry.id   AF-A0A3D5B653-F1
#
_cell.length_a   1.000
_cell.length_b   1.000
_cell.length_c   1.000
_cell.angle_alpha   90.00
_cell.angle_beta   90.00
_cell.angle_gamma   90.00
#
_symmetry.space_group_name_H-M   'P 1'
#
loop_
_entity.id
_entity.type
_entity.pdbx_description
1 polymer ?
#
loop_
_entity_poly.entity_id
_entity_poly.type
_entity_poly.pdbx_seq_one_letter_code
_entity_poly.pdbx_strand_id
1 'polypeptide(L)'
;MTYFIHLDTEVTDLTALKIRVTTEGLYDQADRVYALAANMSWDGSSRDEFLNQLYQCTSKLKTLSNELHLLGFNLSRETEAWVFNSSGFSR
;
A
#
# COMPACT_ATOMS: atom_id res chain seq x y z
N MET A 1 23.03 25.54 9.86
CA MET A 1 23.20 24.12 10.22
C MET A 1 22.55 23.29 9.13
N THR A 2 23.35 22.64 8.30
CA THR A 2 22.85 21.69 7.31
C THR A 2 22.65 20.36 8.04
N TYR A 3 21.40 19.95 8.24
CA TYR A 3 21.10 18.62 8.75
C TYR A 3 21.37 17.64 7.63
N PHE A 4 22.47 16.88 7.73
CA PHE A 4 22.67 15.72 6.87
C PHE A 4 21.71 14.63 7.34
N ILE A 5 20.58 14.50 6.65
CA ILE A 5 19.71 13.33 6.78
C ILE A 5 20.48 12.19 6.14
N HIS A 6 21.04 11.29 6.94
CA HIS A 6 21.63 10.07 6.42
C HIS A 6 20.49 9.09 6.15
N LEU A 7 20.09 8.97 4.89
CA LEU A 7 19.16 7.94 4.46
C LEU A 7 19.93 6.62 4.40
N ASP A 8 19.53 5.66 5.23
CA ASP A 8 19.94 4.27 5.06
C ASP A 8 19.19 3.71 3.86
N THR A 9 19.86 3.71 2.71
CA THR A 9 19.28 3.34 1.41
C THR A 9 18.80 1.89 1.40
N GLU A 10 19.51 0.98 2.06
CA GLU A 10 19.13 -0.44 2.14
C GLU A 10 17.85 -0.62 2.96
N VAL A 11 17.77 0.03 4.12
CA VAL A 11 16.55 -0.01 4.96
C VAL A 11 15.36 0.63 4.24
N THR A 12 15.61 1.69 3.49
CA THR A 12 14.57 2.42 2.75
C THR A 12 14.03 1.61 1.58
N ASP A 13 14.90 0.95 0.80
CA ASP A 13 14.50 0.05 -0.28
C ASP A 13 13.73 -1.17 0.23
N LEU A 14 14.19 -1.78 1.33
CA LEU A 14 13.47 -2.86 1.99
C LEU A 14 12.09 -2.41 2.49
N THR A 15 11.98 -1.18 2.98
CA THR A 15 10.69 -0.61 3.42
C THR A 15 9.76 -0.37 2.24
N ALA A 16 10.25 0.20 1.13
CA ALA A 16 9.47 0.40 -0.09
C ALA A 16 8.96 -0.94 -0.66
N LEU A 17 9.81 -1.98 -0.67
CA LEU A 17 9.42 -3.32 -1.09
C LEU A 17 8.33 -3.91 -0.17
N LYS A 18 8.49 -3.80 1.15
CA LYS A 18 7.48 -4.27 2.11
C LYS A 18 6.14 -3.58 1.93
N ILE A 19 6.16 -2.26 1.72
CA ILE A 19 4.94 -1.49 1.44
C ILE A 19 4.26 -2.04 0.19
N ARG A 20 4.99 -2.20 -0.92
CA ARG A 20 4.42 -2.71 -2.17
C ARG A 20 3.78 -4.09 -2.01
N VAL A 21 4.49 -5.05 -1.44
CA VAL A 21 3.98 -6.42 -1.21
C VAL A 21 2.75 -6.41 -0.29
N THR A 22 2.78 -5.60 0.78
CA THR A 22 1.66 -5.48 1.70
C THR A 22 0.43 -4.88 1.02
N THR A 23 0.62 -3.88 0.14
CA THR A 23 -0.48 -3.25 -0.58
C THR A 23 -1.15 -4.18 -1.58
N GLU A 24 -0.37 -4.90 -2.37
CA GLU A 24 -0.91 -5.91 -3.30
C GLU A 24 -1.75 -6.94 -2.54
N GLY A 25 -1.23 -7.44 -1.41
CA GLY A 25 -1.97 -8.37 -0.54
C GLY A 25 -3.25 -7.78 0.04
N LEU A 26 -3.25 -6.50 0.44
CA LEU A 26 -4.42 -5.83 1.00
C LEU A 26 -5.54 -5.69 -0.05
N TYR A 27 -5.17 -5.31 -1.28
CA TYR A 27 -6.12 -5.15 -2.38
C TYR A 27 -6.80 -6.49 -2.72
N ASP A 28 -6.01 -7.54 -2.93
CA ASP A 28 -6.50 -8.87 -3.30
C ASP A 28 -7.36 -9.49 -2.19
N GLN A 29 -6.98 -9.29 -0.92
CA GLN A 29 -7.77 -9.78 0.20
C GLN A 29 -9.11 -9.05 0.33
N ALA A 30 -9.15 -7.74 0.10
CA ALA A 30 -10.40 -6.98 0.12
C ALA A 30 -11.38 -7.51 -0.94
N ASP A 31 -10.90 -7.79 -2.14
CA ASP A 31 -11.72 -8.40 -3.20
C ASP A 31 -12.18 -9.81 -2.86
N ARG A 32 -11.27 -10.64 -2.34
CA ARG A 32 -11.59 -12.01 -1.96
C ARG A 32 -12.67 -12.06 -0.88
N VAL A 33 -12.58 -11.22 0.14
CA VAL A 33 -13.58 -11.18 1.22
C VAL A 33 -14.95 -10.77 0.69
N TYR A 34 -15.00 -9.74 -0.16
CA TYR A 34 -16.26 -9.32 -0.79
C TYR A 34 -16.87 -10.44 -1.65
N ALA A 35 -16.06 -11.08 -2.49
CA ALA A 35 -16.52 -12.17 -3.35
C ALA A 35 -17.02 -13.38 -2.54
N LEU A 36 -16.32 -13.75 -1.47
CA LEU A 36 -16.76 -14.84 -0.58
C LEU A 36 -18.09 -14.50 0.10
N ALA A 37 -18.24 -13.29 0.61
CA ALA A 37 -19.47 -12.83 1.24
C ALA A 37 -20.65 -12.77 0.26
N ALA A 38 -20.42 -12.27 -0.96
CA ALA A 38 -21.46 -12.16 -1.98
C ALA A 38 -21.99 -13.54 -2.42
N ASN A 39 -21.12 -14.55 -2.49
CA ASN A 39 -21.47 -15.91 -2.90
C ASN A 39 -21.98 -16.80 -1.75
N MET A 40 -21.91 -16.35 -0.51
CA MET A 40 -22.40 -17.10 0.63
C MET A 40 -23.94 -17.12 0.62
N SER A 41 -24.52 -18.30 0.83
CA SER A 41 -25.95 -18.44 1.12
C SER A 41 -26.25 -17.82 2.48
N TRP A 42 -27.11 -16.80 2.50
CA TRP A 42 -27.45 -16.05 3.70
C TRP A 42 -28.97 -16.03 3.85
N ASP A 43 -29.47 -16.60 4.94
CA ASP A 43 -30.88 -16.54 5.33
C ASP A 43 -31.12 -15.33 6.24
N GLY A 44 -31.91 -14.36 5.76
CA GLY A 44 -32.28 -13.17 6.52
C GLY A 44 -32.25 -11.89 5.69
N SER A 45 -32.97 -10.87 6.16
CA SER A 45 -33.11 -9.57 5.47
C SER A 45 -31.90 -8.64 5.61
N SER A 46 -30.94 -8.95 6.49
CA SER A 46 -29.76 -8.10 6.75
C SER A 46 -28.63 -8.29 5.73
N ARG A 47 -28.76 -9.24 4.79
CA ARG A 47 -27.72 -9.55 3.80
C ARG A 47 -27.33 -8.34 2.98
N ASP A 48 -28.31 -7.61 2.46
CA ASP A 48 -28.06 -6.47 1.56
C ASP A 48 -27.37 -5.31 2.30
N GLU A 49 -27.78 -5.05 3.55
CA GLU A 49 -27.15 -4.05 4.40
C GLU A 49 -25.71 -4.43 4.73
N PHE A 50 -25.47 -5.70 5.09
CA PHE A 50 -24.12 -6.21 5.32
C PHE A 50 -23.24 -6.08 4.08
N LEU A 51 -23.73 -6.50 2.90
CA LEU A 51 -22.96 -6.41 1.66
C LEU A 51 -22.66 -4.97 1.26
N ASN A 52 -23.58 -4.03 1.53
CA ASN A 52 -23.34 -2.62 1.31
C ASN A 52 -22.25 -2.07 2.24
N GLN A 53 -22.30 -2.39 3.54
CA GLN A 53 -21.26 -1.99 4.49
C GLN A 53 -19.91 -2.62 4.14
N LEU A 54 -19.90 -3.89 3.75
CA LEU A 54 -18.71 -4.60 3.33
C LEU A 54 -18.10 -3.94 2.08
N TYR A 55 -18.91 -3.61 1.08
CA TYR A 55 -18.48 -2.90 -0.11
C TYR A 55 -17.79 -1.58 0.22
N GLN A 56 -18.37 -0.78 1.12
CA GLN A 56 -17.79 0.48 1.56
C GLN A 56 -16.44 0.27 2.27
N CYS A 57 -16.34 -0.76 3.10
CA CYS A 57 -15.09 -1.11 3.78
C CYS A 57 -14.01 -1.55 2.79
N THR A 58 -14.32 -2.49 1.89
CA THR A 58 -13.38 -2.99 0.88
C THR A 58 -12.96 -1.90 -0.09
N SER A 59 -13.87 -0.98 -0.45
CA SER A 59 -13.54 0.19 -1.26
C SER A 59 -12.51 1.10 -0.57
N LYS A 60 -12.71 1.40 0.72
CA LYS A 60 -11.73 2.18 1.50
C LYS A 60 -10.38 1.48 1.62
N LEU A 61 -10.37 0.16 1.80
CA LEU A 61 -9.13 -0.63 1.84
C LEU A 61 -8.39 -0.59 0.50
N LYS A 62 -9.11 -0.67 -0.62
CA LYS A 62 -8.51 -0.51 -1.96
C LYS A 62 -7.93 0.88 -2.19
N THR A 63 -8.63 1.93 -1.75
CA THR A 63 -8.10 3.31 -1.81
C THR A 63 -6.81 3.43 -1.00
N LEU A 64 -6.80 2.93 0.24
CA LEU A 64 -5.60 2.92 1.08
C LEU A 64 -4.45 2.13 0.42
N SER A 65 -4.76 0.98 -0.17
CA SER A 65 -3.78 0.20 -0.92
C SER A 65 -3.13 1.01 -2.04
N ASN A 66 -3.93 1.75 -2.81
CA ASN A 66 -3.42 2.57 -3.91
C ASN A 66 -2.54 3.73 -3.40
N GLU A 67 -2.95 4.39 -2.30
CA GLU A 67 -2.18 5.46 -1.68
C GLU A 67 -0.82 4.96 -1.15
N LEU A 68 -0.82 3.81 -0.49
CA LEU A 68 0.40 3.17 0.00
C LEU A 68 1.30 2.71 -1.15
N HIS A 69 0.72 2.19 -2.24
CA HIS A 69 1.48 1.80 -3.43
C HIS A 69 2.18 3.03 -4.05
N LEU A 70 1.47 4.15 -4.17
CA LEU A 70 2.04 5.42 -4.62
C LEU A 70 3.15 5.92 -3.68
N LEU A 71 2.96 5.79 -2.37
CA LEU A 71 3.96 6.18 -1.38
C LEU A 71 5.22 5.32 -1.49
N GLY A 72 5.08 4.00 -1.63
CA GLY A 72 6.22 3.09 -1.87
C GLY A 72 6.98 3.43 -3.15
N PHE A 73 6.26 3.74 -4.24
CA PHE A 73 6.87 4.19 -5.50
C PHE A 73 7.65 5.50 -5.35
N ASN A 74 7.06 6.50 -4.67
CA ASN A 74 7.72 7.77 -4.43
C ASN A 74 8.97 7.61 -3.54
N LEU A 75 8.91 6.75 -2.54
CA LEU A 75 10.04 6.44 -1.66
C LEU A 75 11.22 5.83 -2.43
N SER A 76 10.95 4.87 -3.33
CA SER A 76 11.99 4.30 -4.20
C SER A 76 12.61 5.37 -5.11
N ARG A 77 11.78 6.22 -5.75
CA ARG A 77 12.29 7.30 -6.61
C ARG A 77 13.14 8.32 -5.85
N GLU A 78 12.75 8.69 -4.64
CA GLU A 78 13.50 9.62 -3.82
C GLU A 78 14.85 9.02 -3.38
N THR A 79 14.86 7.73 -3.05
CA THR A 79 16.08 6.98 -2.72
C THR A 79 17.05 6.95 -3.91
N GLU A 80 16.57 6.65 -5.12
CA GLU A 80 17.38 6.69 -6.35
C GLU A 80 17.98 8.08 -6.59
N ALA A 81 17.19 9.14 -6.42
CA ALA A 81 17.65 10.51 -6.58
C ALA A 81 18.73 10.88 -5.55
N TRP A 82 18.60 10.42 -4.30
CA TRP A 82 19.61 10.60 -3.25
C TRP A 82 20.91 9.87 -3.57
N VAL A 83 20.85 8.63 -4.05
CA VAL A 83 22.04 7.87 -4.47
C VAL A 83 22.75 8.59 -5.62
N PHE A 84 22.00 9.04 -6.63
CA PHE A 84 22.57 9.80 -7.76
C PHE A 84 23.27 11.07 -7.27
N ASN A 85 22.61 11.88 -6.43
CA ASN A 85 23.16 13.15 -5.96
C ASN A 85 24.38 12.97 -5.04
N SER A 86 24.36 11.96 -4.15
CA SER A 86 25.49 11.69 -3.24
C SER A 86 26.75 11.22 -3.98
N SER A 87 26.60 10.49 -5.10
CA SER A 87 27.72 10.10 -5.96
C SER A 87 28.45 11.30 -6.60
N GLY A 88 27.75 12.43 -6.77
CA GLY A 88 28.31 13.68 -7.30
C GLY A 88 29.24 14.42 -6.33
N PHE A 89 29.12 14.20 -5.02
CA PHE A 89 29.99 14.79 -4.00
C PHE A 89 31.25 13.95 -3.70
N SER A 90 31.34 12.75 -4.28
CA SER A 90 32.46 11.80 -4.09
C SER A 90 33.55 11.94 -5.16
N ARG A 91 33.44 12.95 -6.04
CA ARG A 91 34.45 13.34 -7.04
C ARG A 91 35.04 14.69 -6.66
#